data_AF-A0A0G0FB42-F1
#
_entry.id   AF-A0A0G0FB42-F1
#
_cell.length_a   1.000
_cell.length_b   1.000
_cell.length_c   1.000
_cell.angle_alpha   90.00
_cell.angle_beta   90.00
_cell.angle_gamma   90.00
#
_symmetry.space_group_name_H-M   'P 1'
#
loop_
_entity.id
_entity.type
_entity.pdbx_description
1 polymer ?
#
loop_
_entity_poly.entity_id
_entity_poly.type
_entity_poly.pdbx_seq_one_letter_code
_entity_poly.pdbx_strand_id
1 'polypeptide(L)'
;KDPKRDITSPAHTLKPIEIDQPLKAYLKAQGLDLSSIPQKEQKIAVRKVASMSQGGITEDFTDKVGPEIKSIVESIATSIHAFALGVDIMCKDISKPLTTDNGAILEINTMPEAYLNLFPVIGIDRGYVADTYIKKLLVNNKTKKIVVIGHPQYDIPTTLKQKNMFSSYLKKEDVVGEYKDGEIRINSLALNKDLTKKQGVEALKLNASLDAIIIHHRNWEEVAKDGLGLNKINLLMIETSLKENKDCMKVINKYKRKGLISKIKTF
;
A
#
# COMPACT_ATOMS: atom_id res chain seq x y z
N LYS A 1 -14.20 5.58 32.23
CA LYS A 1 -13.94 6.10 30.87
C LYS A 1 -13.61 4.89 30.00
N ASP A 2 -14.31 4.68 28.89
CA ASP A 2 -14.01 3.56 27.98
C ASP A 2 -12.67 3.85 27.27
N PRO A 3 -11.62 3.03 27.47
CA PRO A 3 -10.31 3.27 26.85
C PRO A 3 -10.35 3.14 25.33
N LYS A 4 -11.38 2.49 24.77
CA LYS A 4 -11.56 2.40 23.31
C LYS A 4 -12.03 3.71 22.68
N ARG A 5 -12.58 4.64 23.48
CA ARG A 5 -13.02 5.97 23.06
C ARG A 5 -11.87 6.97 23.18
N ASP A 6 -10.97 6.91 22.21
CA ASP A 6 -9.75 7.72 22.19
C ASP A 6 -9.57 8.46 20.86
N ILE A 7 -9.08 9.69 20.96
CA ILE A 7 -8.85 10.62 19.85
C ILE A 7 -7.37 10.77 19.48
N THR A 8 -6.45 10.18 20.26
CA THR A 8 -5.00 10.33 20.01
C THR A 8 -4.55 9.62 18.74
N SER A 9 -5.27 8.58 18.32
CA SER A 9 -4.99 7.83 17.10
C SER A 9 -6.17 7.92 16.13
N PRO A 10 -5.95 8.32 14.86
CA PRO A 10 -7.00 8.28 13.84
C PRO A 10 -7.47 6.86 13.51
N ALA A 11 -6.68 5.83 13.86
CA ALA A 11 -7.03 4.43 13.67
C ALA A 11 -8.05 3.91 14.70
N HIS A 12 -8.33 4.66 15.78
CA HIS A 12 -9.38 4.28 16.72
C HIS A 12 -10.75 4.48 16.07
N THR A 13 -11.47 3.38 15.91
CA THR A 13 -12.79 3.37 15.27
C THR A 13 -13.89 3.84 16.21
N LEU A 14 -13.67 3.88 17.53
CA LEU A 14 -14.66 4.37 18.48
C LEU A 14 -14.22 5.72 19.05
N LYS A 15 -15.04 6.77 18.85
CA LYS A 15 -14.77 8.13 19.35
C LYS A 15 -15.72 8.49 20.48
N PRO A 16 -15.37 9.43 21.38
CA PRO A 16 -16.29 9.90 22.40
C PRO A 16 -17.53 10.57 21.77
N ILE A 17 -18.68 10.44 22.43
CA ILE A 17 -19.85 11.25 22.09
C ILE A 17 -19.61 12.63 22.67
N GLU A 18 -19.50 13.63 21.80
CA GLU A 18 -19.38 15.02 22.22
C GLU A 18 -20.75 15.55 22.69
N ILE A 19 -20.79 16.19 23.85
CA ILE A 19 -22.01 16.80 24.40
C ILE A 19 -22.03 18.27 23.99
N ASP A 20 -22.61 18.53 22.82
CA ASP A 20 -22.71 19.86 22.20
C ASP A 20 -24.17 20.36 22.14
N GLN A 21 -24.38 21.55 21.58
CA GLN A 21 -25.72 22.10 21.41
C GLN A 21 -26.61 21.27 20.45
N PRO A 22 -26.12 20.79 19.29
CA PRO A 22 -26.88 19.88 18.43
C PRO A 22 -27.43 18.63 19.14
N LEU A 23 -26.61 17.96 19.96
CA LEU A 23 -27.03 16.79 20.73
C LEU A 23 -28.12 17.17 21.74
N LYS A 24 -27.91 18.23 22.51
CA LYS A 24 -28.89 18.72 23.50
C LYS A 24 -30.22 19.10 22.85
N ALA A 25 -30.17 19.78 21.71
CA ALA A 25 -31.35 20.16 20.95
C ALA A 25 -32.11 18.93 20.45
N TYR A 26 -31.38 17.89 20.01
CA TYR A 26 -32.00 16.66 19.54
C TYR A 26 -32.60 15.80 20.66
N LEU A 27 -31.98 15.77 21.84
CA LEU A 27 -32.60 15.18 23.03
C LEU A 27 -33.87 15.93 23.41
N LYS A 28 -33.84 17.26 23.44
CA LYS A 28 -35.00 18.10 23.77
C LYS A 28 -36.16 17.86 22.81
N ALA A 29 -35.88 17.70 21.51
CA ALA A 29 -36.90 17.36 20.50
C ALA A 29 -37.55 15.99 20.72
N GLN A 30 -36.89 15.09 21.44
CA GLN A 30 -37.41 13.78 21.87
C GLN A 30 -38.10 13.84 23.25
N GLY A 31 -38.19 15.03 23.87
CA GLY A 31 -38.70 15.18 25.24
C GLY A 31 -37.72 14.73 26.32
N LEU A 32 -36.41 14.66 25.99
CA LEU A 32 -35.35 14.21 26.88
C LEU A 32 -34.33 15.32 27.16
N ASP A 33 -33.55 15.15 28.22
CA ASP A 33 -32.38 15.95 28.55
C ASP A 33 -31.25 15.08 29.13
N LEU A 34 -30.15 15.69 29.54
CA LEU A 34 -28.99 14.97 30.09
C LEU A 34 -29.23 14.38 31.50
N SER A 35 -30.30 14.80 32.18
CA SER A 35 -30.71 14.25 33.49
C SER A 35 -31.71 13.10 33.37
N SER A 36 -32.27 12.91 32.17
CA SER A 36 -33.22 11.85 31.87
C SER A 36 -32.57 10.48 32.06
N ILE A 37 -33.24 9.59 32.77
CA ILE A 37 -32.78 8.22 33.01
C ILE A 37 -33.47 7.30 31.99
N PRO A 38 -32.75 6.68 31.05
CA PRO A 38 -33.33 5.76 30.09
C PRO A 38 -33.90 4.53 30.79
N GLN A 39 -35.01 4.00 30.28
CA GLN A 39 -35.51 2.70 30.71
C GLN A 39 -34.52 1.60 30.35
N LYS A 40 -34.62 0.46 31.04
CA LYS A 40 -33.79 -0.72 30.74
C LYS A 40 -33.98 -1.12 29.26
N GLU A 41 -32.87 -1.34 28.56
CA GLU A 41 -32.81 -1.64 27.12
C GLU A 41 -33.32 -0.53 26.16
N GLN A 42 -33.65 0.65 26.67
CA GLN A 42 -34.07 1.77 25.81
C GLN A 42 -32.88 2.31 25.02
N LYS A 43 -32.98 2.27 23.69
CA LYS A 43 -32.03 2.93 22.79
C LYS A 43 -32.47 4.36 22.50
N ILE A 44 -31.61 5.33 22.80
CA ILE A 44 -31.83 6.75 22.50
C ILE A 44 -30.84 7.18 21.43
N ALA A 45 -31.35 7.64 20.30
CA ALA A 45 -30.52 8.29 19.29
C ALA A 45 -30.15 9.68 19.79
N VAL A 46 -28.86 9.91 20.06
CA VAL A 46 -28.37 11.20 20.56
C VAL A 46 -27.99 12.18 19.45
N ARG A 47 -27.92 11.72 18.20
CA ARG A 47 -27.67 12.55 17.01
C ARG A 47 -28.52 12.09 15.83
N LYS A 48 -28.80 13.01 14.91
CA LYS A 48 -29.51 12.74 13.65
C LYS A 48 -28.62 12.16 12.55
N VAL A 49 -27.34 12.52 12.58
CA VAL A 49 -26.37 12.14 11.55
C VAL A 49 -25.46 11.04 12.09
N ALA A 50 -25.29 9.99 11.30
CA ALA A 50 -24.31 8.95 11.58
C ALA A 50 -22.91 9.49 11.26
N SER A 51 -22.18 9.95 12.27
CA SER A 51 -20.80 10.44 12.12
C SER A 51 -19.89 9.78 13.14
N MET A 52 -18.86 9.09 12.65
CA MET A 52 -17.83 8.47 13.49
C MET A 52 -17.11 9.52 14.34
N SER A 53 -16.79 10.69 13.76
CA SER A 53 -16.14 11.80 14.47
C SER A 53 -16.91 12.28 15.71
N GLN A 54 -18.22 12.09 15.73
CA GLN A 54 -19.13 12.53 16.78
C GLN A 54 -19.66 11.38 17.65
N GLY A 55 -18.95 10.25 17.67
CA GLY A 55 -19.24 9.10 18.52
C GLY A 55 -20.18 8.06 17.89
N GLY A 56 -20.44 8.16 16.58
CA GLY A 56 -21.04 7.08 15.79
C GLY A 56 -20.20 5.81 15.81
N ILE A 57 -20.83 4.71 15.40
CA ILE A 57 -20.22 3.38 15.37
C ILE A 57 -20.43 2.74 14.00
N THR A 58 -19.51 1.86 13.61
CA THR A 58 -19.64 1.03 12.40
C THR A 58 -20.12 -0.36 12.75
N GLU A 59 -20.95 -0.93 11.89
CA GLU A 59 -21.43 -2.32 12.00
C GLU A 59 -21.17 -3.06 10.69
N ASP A 60 -20.63 -4.29 10.79
CA ASP A 60 -20.41 -5.15 9.63
C ASP A 60 -21.72 -5.71 9.07
N PHE A 61 -21.99 -5.40 7.80
CA PHE A 61 -23.11 -5.96 7.04
C PHE A 61 -22.66 -6.82 5.86
N THR A 62 -21.36 -7.11 5.71
CA THR A 62 -20.77 -7.78 4.52
C THR A 62 -21.55 -9.00 4.04
N ASP A 63 -21.94 -9.88 4.96
CA ASP A 63 -22.63 -11.13 4.62
C ASP A 63 -24.14 -10.93 4.37
N LYS A 64 -24.71 -9.81 4.83
CA LYS A 64 -26.11 -9.42 4.62
C LYS A 64 -26.33 -8.66 3.30
N VAL A 65 -25.27 -8.14 2.69
CA VAL A 65 -25.39 -7.41 1.41
C VAL A 65 -25.87 -8.37 0.32
N GLY A 66 -26.94 -7.98 -0.37
CA GLY A 66 -27.56 -8.76 -1.44
C GLY A 66 -26.61 -8.99 -2.63
N PRO A 67 -26.72 -10.13 -3.32
CA PRO A 67 -25.82 -10.48 -4.42
C PRO A 67 -25.90 -9.50 -5.59
N GLU A 68 -27.06 -8.91 -5.86
CA GLU A 68 -27.22 -7.92 -6.92
C GLU A 68 -26.43 -6.64 -6.64
N ILE A 69 -26.45 -6.14 -5.39
CA ILE A 69 -25.66 -4.98 -4.99
C ILE A 69 -24.16 -5.26 -5.17
N LYS A 70 -23.69 -6.44 -4.74
CA LYS A 70 -22.29 -6.86 -4.94
C LYS A 70 -21.93 -6.86 -6.42
N SER A 71 -22.77 -7.44 -7.26
CA SER A 71 -22.56 -7.51 -8.71
C SER A 71 -22.51 -6.13 -9.37
N ILE A 72 -23.39 -5.19 -8.97
CA ILE A 72 -23.38 -3.81 -9.45
C ILE A 72 -22.07 -3.12 -9.08
N VAL A 73 -21.65 -3.24 -7.82
CA VAL A 73 -20.40 -2.64 -7.32
C VAL A 73 -19.16 -3.21 -8.03
N GLU A 74 -19.09 -4.52 -8.23
CA GLU A 74 -18.01 -5.18 -8.98
C GLU A 74 -17.99 -4.78 -10.47
N SER A 75 -19.17 -4.60 -11.06
CA SER A 75 -19.31 -4.14 -12.45
C SER A 75 -18.84 -2.69 -12.61
N ILE A 76 -19.16 -1.83 -11.65
CA ILE A 76 -18.65 -0.45 -11.59
C ILE A 76 -17.13 -0.45 -11.51
N ALA A 77 -16.55 -1.26 -10.61
CA ALA A 77 -15.09 -1.40 -10.46
C ALA A 77 -14.39 -1.70 -11.78
N THR A 78 -14.94 -2.69 -12.47
CA THR A 78 -14.41 -3.18 -13.74
C THR A 78 -14.53 -2.11 -14.82
N SER A 79 -15.68 -1.42 -14.88
CA SER A 79 -15.98 -0.42 -15.91
C SER A 79 -15.09 0.82 -15.83
N ILE A 80 -14.69 1.23 -14.62
CA ILE A 80 -13.81 2.40 -14.42
C ILE A 80 -12.34 2.01 -14.25
N HIS A 81 -12.00 0.72 -14.40
CA HIS A 81 -10.66 0.19 -14.19
C HIS A 81 -10.05 0.53 -12.82
N ALA A 82 -10.87 0.61 -11.77
CA ALA A 82 -10.40 0.87 -10.42
C ALA A 82 -9.85 -0.42 -9.79
N PHE A 83 -8.62 -0.36 -9.27
CA PHE A 83 -8.03 -1.50 -8.54
C PHE A 83 -8.80 -1.78 -7.23
N ALA A 84 -9.27 -0.73 -6.56
CA ALA A 84 -10.19 -0.81 -5.44
C ALA A 84 -11.08 0.44 -5.43
N LEU A 85 -12.26 0.30 -4.83
CA LEU A 85 -13.21 1.39 -4.69
C LEU A 85 -14.13 1.15 -3.48
N GLY A 86 -14.71 2.23 -2.96
CA GLY A 86 -15.85 2.21 -2.06
C GLY A 86 -17.07 2.79 -2.78
N VAL A 87 -18.24 2.21 -2.54
CA VAL A 87 -19.52 2.73 -3.04
C VAL A 87 -20.40 3.02 -1.84
N ASP A 88 -20.86 4.27 -1.75
CA ASP A 88 -21.79 4.67 -0.72
C ASP A 88 -23.20 4.47 -1.23
N ILE A 89 -23.96 3.60 -0.55
CA ILE A 89 -25.30 3.19 -0.94
C ILE A 89 -26.28 3.59 0.15
N MET A 90 -27.39 4.21 -0.25
CA MET A 90 -28.53 4.44 0.63
C MET A 90 -29.69 3.57 0.17
N CYS A 91 -30.16 2.69 1.05
CA CYS A 91 -31.26 1.78 0.75
C CYS A 91 -32.13 1.49 1.97
N LYS A 92 -33.36 1.02 1.73
CA LYS A 92 -34.29 0.54 2.74
C LYS A 92 -33.87 -0.83 3.28
N ASP A 93 -33.39 -1.71 2.41
CA ASP A 93 -32.95 -3.05 2.76
C ASP A 93 -31.72 -3.46 1.92
N ILE A 94 -30.55 -3.57 2.56
CA ILE A 94 -29.27 -3.89 1.91
C ILE A 94 -29.21 -5.34 1.40
N SER A 95 -30.13 -6.21 1.84
CA SER A 95 -30.20 -7.60 1.38
C SER A 95 -30.93 -7.77 0.05
N LYS A 96 -31.62 -6.72 -0.41
CA LYS A 96 -32.45 -6.72 -1.62
C LYS A 96 -31.78 -6.04 -2.81
N PRO A 97 -32.24 -6.34 -4.04
CA PRO A 97 -31.93 -5.58 -5.27
C PRO A 97 -31.90 -4.06 -5.10
N LEU A 98 -30.97 -3.37 -5.77
CA LEU A 98 -30.89 -1.90 -5.72
C LEU A 98 -31.75 -1.29 -6.81
N THR A 99 -33.06 -1.37 -6.62
CA THR A 99 -34.06 -0.73 -7.48
C THR A 99 -34.37 0.69 -7.01
N THR A 100 -35.04 1.49 -7.84
CA THR A 100 -35.52 2.83 -7.48
C THR A 100 -36.41 2.84 -6.24
N ASP A 101 -37.10 1.72 -5.96
CA ASP A 101 -37.95 1.57 -4.78
C ASP A 101 -37.16 1.21 -3.51
N ASN A 102 -35.99 0.58 -3.67
CA ASN A 102 -35.16 0.14 -2.55
C ASN A 102 -34.06 1.15 -2.21
N GLY A 103 -33.45 1.83 -3.18
CA GLY A 103 -32.35 2.75 -2.89
C GLY A 103 -31.61 3.30 -4.11
N ALA A 104 -30.47 3.92 -3.85
CA ALA A 104 -29.58 4.47 -4.86
C ALA A 104 -28.12 4.46 -4.41
N ILE A 105 -27.21 4.54 -5.39
CA ILE A 105 -25.80 4.86 -5.17
C ILE A 105 -25.68 6.37 -4.98
N LEU A 106 -24.99 6.80 -3.93
CA LEU A 106 -24.73 8.21 -3.62
C LEU A 106 -23.40 8.68 -4.19
N GLU A 107 -22.35 7.89 -3.98
CA GLU A 107 -20.97 8.25 -4.33
C GLU A 107 -20.15 7.00 -4.67
N ILE A 108 -19.15 7.18 -5.53
CA ILE A 108 -18.12 6.18 -5.84
C ILE A 108 -16.75 6.80 -5.53
N ASN A 109 -16.03 6.19 -4.59
CA ASN A 109 -14.75 6.64 -4.08
C ASN A 109 -13.62 5.70 -4.54
N THR A 110 -12.68 6.17 -5.35
CA THR A 110 -11.52 5.36 -5.81
C THR A 110 -10.39 5.27 -4.78
N MET A 111 -10.47 6.03 -3.69
CA MET A 111 -9.56 5.96 -2.55
C MET A 111 -10.37 5.89 -1.25
N PRO A 112 -11.07 4.77 -1.00
CA PRO A 112 -11.97 4.67 0.15
C PRO A 112 -11.18 4.55 1.46
N GLU A 113 -11.77 5.06 2.54
CA GLU A 113 -11.30 4.81 3.89
C GLU A 113 -11.64 3.37 4.32
N ALA A 114 -10.75 2.42 4.01
CA ALA A 114 -11.02 1.00 4.21
C ALA A 114 -11.11 0.60 5.69
N TYR A 115 -10.32 1.22 6.57
CA TYR A 115 -10.13 0.76 7.94
C TYR A 115 -11.44 0.68 8.76
N LEU A 116 -12.41 1.54 8.46
CA LEU A 116 -13.73 1.56 9.07
C LEU A 116 -14.54 0.28 8.79
N ASN A 117 -14.35 -0.29 7.61
CA ASN A 117 -14.97 -1.54 7.15
C ASN A 117 -14.14 -2.76 7.55
N LEU A 118 -12.81 -2.62 7.67
CA LEU A 118 -11.94 -3.71 8.09
C LEU A 118 -12.07 -4.02 9.59
N PHE A 119 -12.25 -2.97 10.41
CA PHE A 119 -12.24 -3.05 11.87
C PHE A 119 -13.52 -2.45 12.46
N PRO A 120 -14.70 -3.02 12.16
CA PRO A 120 -15.97 -2.46 12.59
C PRO A 120 -16.12 -2.54 14.13
N VAL A 121 -16.89 -1.61 14.69
CA VAL A 121 -17.19 -1.61 16.14
C VAL A 121 -18.08 -2.79 16.52
N ILE A 122 -19.05 -3.11 15.67
CA ILE A 122 -19.97 -4.24 15.81
C ILE A 122 -19.81 -5.18 14.62
N GLY A 123 -19.75 -6.48 14.86
CA GLY A 123 -19.70 -7.50 13.81
C GLY A 123 -18.33 -8.13 13.65
N ILE A 124 -18.04 -8.62 12.44
CA ILE A 124 -16.87 -9.45 12.15
C ILE A 124 -15.72 -8.57 11.63
N ASP A 125 -14.54 -8.78 12.19
CA ASP A 125 -13.29 -8.20 11.71
C ASP A 125 -12.92 -8.76 10.32
N ARG A 126 -12.59 -7.85 9.38
CA ARG A 126 -12.23 -8.17 7.99
C ARG A 126 -10.78 -7.82 7.67
N GLY A 127 -9.88 -7.81 8.65
CA GLY A 127 -8.46 -7.45 8.48
C GLY A 127 -7.72 -8.23 7.39
N TYR A 128 -8.15 -9.46 7.07
CA TYR A 128 -7.62 -10.27 5.96
C TYR A 128 -7.73 -9.59 4.59
N VAL A 129 -8.64 -8.63 4.43
CA VAL A 129 -8.80 -7.85 3.20
C VAL A 129 -7.57 -6.98 2.95
N ALA A 130 -6.92 -6.44 3.99
CA ALA A 130 -5.68 -5.69 3.82
C ALA A 130 -4.55 -6.57 3.25
N ASP A 131 -4.40 -7.79 3.77
CA ASP A 131 -3.45 -8.76 3.23
C ASP A 131 -3.77 -9.11 1.77
N THR A 132 -5.04 -9.29 1.46
CA THR A 132 -5.51 -9.57 0.09
C THR A 132 -5.18 -8.42 -0.84
N TYR A 133 -5.47 -7.19 -0.43
CA TYR A 133 -5.18 -5.97 -1.19
C TYR A 133 -3.68 -5.89 -1.52
N ILE A 134 -2.81 -6.03 -0.52
CA ILE A 134 -1.35 -5.98 -0.73
C ILE A 134 -0.88 -7.13 -1.64
N LYS A 135 -1.36 -8.36 -1.42
CA LYS A 135 -1.00 -9.50 -2.28
C LYS A 135 -1.41 -9.27 -3.74
N LYS A 136 -2.61 -8.75 -3.97
CA LYS A 136 -3.11 -8.44 -5.32
C LYS A 136 -2.36 -7.28 -5.95
N LEU A 137 -2.06 -6.22 -5.19
CA LEU A 137 -1.31 -5.06 -5.67
C LEU A 137 0.09 -5.47 -6.14
N LEU A 138 0.71 -6.42 -5.43
CA LEU A 138 2.07 -6.87 -5.72
C LEU A 138 2.15 -8.07 -6.68
N VAL A 139 1.03 -8.69 -7.08
CA VAL A 139 1.03 -9.95 -7.85
C VAL A 139 1.77 -9.84 -9.18
N ASN A 140 1.69 -8.66 -9.81
CA ASN A 140 2.31 -8.38 -11.09
C ASN A 140 3.63 -7.62 -10.96
N ASN A 141 4.09 -7.33 -9.73
CA ASN A 141 5.37 -6.66 -9.53
C ASN A 141 6.51 -7.64 -9.85
N LYS A 142 7.07 -7.48 -11.05
CA LYS A 142 8.19 -8.29 -11.57
C LYS A 142 9.50 -7.52 -11.58
N THR A 143 9.55 -6.37 -10.90
CA THR A 143 10.70 -5.46 -10.90
C THR A 143 11.97 -6.20 -10.46
N LYS A 144 12.92 -6.36 -11.38
CA LYS A 144 14.21 -6.97 -11.11
C LYS A 144 15.07 -6.00 -10.32
N LYS A 145 15.66 -6.47 -9.23
CA LYS A 145 16.48 -5.70 -8.30
C LYS A 145 17.94 -6.06 -8.53
N ILE A 146 18.70 -5.14 -9.10
CA ILE A 146 20.08 -5.34 -9.50
C ILE A 146 20.97 -4.37 -8.71
N VAL A 147 22.10 -4.85 -8.23
CA VAL A 147 23.11 -4.03 -7.57
C VAL A 147 24.44 -4.25 -8.26
N VAL A 148 25.16 -3.16 -8.52
CA VAL A 148 26.47 -3.16 -9.17
C VAL A 148 27.48 -2.55 -8.19
N ILE A 149 28.59 -3.22 -7.98
CA ILE A 149 29.70 -2.75 -7.13
C ILE A 149 30.96 -2.71 -7.99
N GLY A 150 31.55 -1.52 -8.15
CA GLY A 150 32.72 -1.27 -8.98
C GLY A 150 32.40 -0.38 -10.18
N HIS A 151 33.36 -0.31 -11.11
CA HIS A 151 33.33 0.59 -12.26
C HIS A 151 33.19 -0.18 -13.57
N PRO A 152 31.95 -0.53 -14.00
CA PRO A 152 31.78 -1.24 -15.26
C PRO A 152 32.22 -0.37 -16.44
N GLN A 153 33.00 -0.95 -17.34
CA GLN A 153 33.47 -0.28 -18.57
C GLN A 153 32.35 -0.13 -19.62
N TYR A 154 31.25 -0.84 -19.44
CA TYR A 154 30.11 -0.89 -20.35
C TYR A 154 28.82 -0.46 -19.63
N ASP A 155 27.84 -0.02 -20.43
CA ASP A 155 26.52 0.31 -19.93
C ASP A 155 25.77 -0.95 -19.44
N ILE A 156 25.52 -1.02 -18.14
CA ILE A 156 24.93 -2.21 -17.50
C ILE A 156 23.54 -2.55 -18.07
N PRO A 157 22.57 -1.62 -18.20
CA PRO A 157 21.29 -1.92 -18.81
C PRO A 157 21.45 -2.52 -20.20
N THR A 158 22.29 -1.93 -21.05
CA THR A 158 22.55 -2.41 -22.41
C THR A 158 23.13 -3.82 -22.39
N THR A 159 24.15 -4.08 -21.57
CA THR A 159 24.76 -5.41 -21.45
C THR A 159 23.77 -6.45 -20.92
N LEU A 160 22.90 -6.10 -19.98
CA LEU A 160 21.91 -7.04 -19.44
C LEU A 160 20.77 -7.33 -20.44
N LYS A 161 20.52 -6.43 -21.41
CA LYS A 161 19.58 -6.65 -22.51
C LYS A 161 20.17 -7.47 -23.66
N GLN A 162 21.49 -7.54 -23.79
CA GLN A 162 22.14 -8.39 -24.79
C GLN A 162 21.89 -9.88 -24.50
N LYS A 163 21.66 -10.66 -25.57
CA LYS A 163 21.50 -12.11 -25.45
C LYS A 163 22.86 -12.77 -25.23
N ASN A 164 22.96 -13.60 -24.21
CA ASN A 164 24.04 -14.58 -24.09
C ASN A 164 23.59 -15.90 -24.74
N MET A 165 24.40 -16.96 -24.64
CA MET A 165 24.20 -18.29 -25.25
C MET A 165 22.83 -18.97 -24.97
N PHE A 166 22.05 -18.49 -23.98
CA PHE A 166 20.74 -19.06 -23.64
C PHE A 166 19.60 -18.04 -23.56
N SER A 167 19.83 -16.82 -23.04
CA SER A 167 18.87 -15.71 -22.99
C SER A 167 19.52 -14.41 -22.46
N SER A 168 18.84 -13.27 -22.61
CA SER A 168 19.20 -12.01 -21.94
C SER A 168 18.62 -11.95 -20.52
N TYR A 169 19.24 -11.17 -19.62
CA TYR A 169 18.73 -11.02 -18.24
C TYR A 169 17.57 -9.99 -18.18
N LEU A 170 17.66 -8.94 -18.99
CA LEU A 170 16.60 -7.96 -19.25
C LEU A 170 16.09 -8.13 -20.68
N LYS A 171 14.83 -7.80 -20.92
CA LYS A 171 14.25 -7.77 -22.27
C LYS A 171 14.50 -6.41 -22.92
N LYS A 172 14.35 -6.33 -24.25
CA LYS A 172 14.58 -5.08 -24.99
C LYS A 172 13.63 -3.98 -24.52
N GLU A 173 12.37 -4.37 -24.30
CA GLU A 173 11.25 -3.55 -23.85
C GLU A 173 11.25 -3.22 -22.35
N ASP A 174 12.06 -3.90 -21.53
CA ASP A 174 12.12 -3.65 -20.07
C ASP A 174 12.50 -2.17 -19.83
N VAL A 175 11.69 -1.46 -19.02
CA VAL A 175 11.96 -0.10 -18.54
C VAL A 175 12.92 -0.18 -17.35
N VAL A 176 14.11 0.40 -17.51
CA VAL A 176 15.19 0.28 -16.51
C VAL A 176 15.41 1.61 -15.83
N GLY A 177 15.25 1.65 -14.51
CA GLY A 177 15.64 2.78 -13.67
C GLY A 177 16.99 2.50 -13.01
N GLU A 178 17.88 3.49 -13.05
CA GLU A 178 19.21 3.39 -12.45
C GLU A 178 19.48 4.56 -11.52
N TYR A 179 20.12 4.27 -10.39
CA TYR A 179 20.81 5.29 -9.60
C TYR A 179 22.32 5.12 -9.79
N LYS A 180 22.98 6.17 -10.28
CA LYS A 180 24.44 6.19 -10.47
C LYS A 180 24.97 7.62 -10.31
N ASP A 181 25.98 7.77 -9.46
CA ASP A 181 26.73 9.02 -9.25
C ASP A 181 25.87 10.26 -8.97
N GLY A 182 24.84 10.12 -8.12
CA GLY A 182 23.95 11.22 -7.74
C GLY A 182 22.81 11.49 -8.73
N GLU A 183 22.68 10.66 -9.77
CA GLU A 183 21.67 10.82 -10.80
C GLU A 183 20.70 9.64 -10.86
N ILE A 184 19.42 9.94 -11.14
CA ILE A 184 18.43 8.95 -11.59
C ILE A 184 18.41 8.96 -13.11
N ARG A 185 18.51 7.77 -13.71
CA ARG A 185 18.35 7.55 -15.15
C ARG A 185 17.21 6.58 -15.41
N ILE A 186 16.37 6.84 -16.41
CA ILE A 186 15.35 5.89 -16.89
C ILE A 186 15.62 5.62 -18.36
N ASN A 187 15.85 4.35 -18.73
CA ASN A 187 16.29 3.95 -20.07
C ASN A 187 17.49 4.79 -20.56
N SER A 188 18.48 4.95 -19.69
CA SER A 188 19.70 5.75 -19.91
C SER A 188 19.50 7.26 -20.06
N LEU A 189 18.26 7.78 -20.02
CA LEU A 189 17.98 9.21 -19.98
C LEU A 189 18.11 9.72 -18.53
N ALA A 190 19.01 10.69 -18.30
CA ALA A 190 19.15 11.34 -17.00
C ALA A 190 17.96 12.28 -16.73
N LEU A 191 17.26 12.08 -15.62
CA LEU A 191 16.07 12.84 -15.25
C LEU A 191 16.29 13.78 -14.08
N ASN A 192 16.99 13.32 -13.05
CA ASN A 192 17.28 14.09 -11.84
C ASN A 192 18.74 13.92 -11.46
N LYS A 193 19.34 15.01 -10.97
CA LYS A 193 20.75 15.10 -10.57
C LYS A 193 20.87 15.64 -9.14
N ASP A 194 22.08 15.61 -8.61
CA ASP A 194 22.43 16.14 -7.29
C ASP A 194 21.63 15.50 -6.14
N LEU A 195 21.27 14.23 -6.30
CA LEU A 195 20.53 13.45 -5.31
C LEU A 195 21.48 12.70 -4.38
N THR A 196 21.11 12.58 -3.11
CA THR A 196 21.71 11.56 -2.24
C THR A 196 21.28 10.16 -2.71
N LYS A 197 22.08 9.14 -2.40
CA LYS A 197 21.74 7.74 -2.75
C LYS A 197 20.40 7.31 -2.17
N LYS A 198 20.11 7.71 -0.93
CA LYS A 198 18.83 7.40 -0.28
C LYS A 198 17.66 7.96 -1.08
N GLN A 199 17.69 9.25 -1.42
CA GLN A 199 16.63 9.90 -2.22
C GLN A 199 16.46 9.22 -3.57
N GLY A 200 17.57 8.94 -4.28
CA GLY A 200 17.54 8.28 -5.57
C GLY A 200 16.91 6.89 -5.53
N VAL A 201 17.35 6.08 -4.57
CA VAL A 201 16.86 4.71 -4.39
C VAL A 201 15.40 4.67 -3.94
N GLU A 202 14.96 5.58 -3.06
CA GLU A 202 13.56 5.69 -2.65
C GLU A 202 12.66 6.10 -3.82
N ALA A 203 13.07 7.08 -4.63
CA ALA A 203 12.34 7.49 -5.83
C ALA A 203 12.18 6.33 -6.83
N LEU A 204 13.25 5.56 -7.08
CA LEU A 204 13.18 4.39 -7.96
C LEU A 204 12.23 3.31 -7.43
N LYS A 205 12.17 3.08 -6.11
CA LYS A 205 11.26 2.10 -5.51
C LYS A 205 9.78 2.46 -5.63
N LEU A 206 9.47 3.75 -5.69
CA LEU A 206 8.10 4.26 -5.82
C LEU A 206 7.61 4.23 -7.28
N ASN A 207 8.52 4.13 -8.25
CA ASN A 207 8.14 4.08 -9.65
C ASN A 207 7.69 2.67 -10.05
N ALA A 208 6.37 2.47 -10.08
CA ALA A 208 5.74 1.20 -10.45
C ALA A 208 5.89 0.84 -11.95
N SER A 209 6.36 1.75 -12.80
CA SER A 209 6.55 1.49 -14.24
C SER A 209 7.88 0.82 -14.57
N LEU A 210 8.75 0.58 -13.59
CA LEU A 210 10.08 0.02 -13.80
C LEU A 210 10.03 -1.51 -13.83
N ASP A 211 10.57 -2.12 -14.88
CA ASP A 211 10.81 -3.57 -14.95
C ASP A 211 12.11 -3.97 -14.24
N ALA A 212 13.04 -3.02 -14.07
CA ALA A 212 14.26 -3.22 -13.32
C ALA A 212 14.74 -1.94 -12.62
N ILE A 213 15.34 -2.13 -11.44
CA ILE A 213 16.06 -1.10 -10.68
C ILE A 213 17.52 -1.54 -10.59
N ILE A 214 18.44 -0.65 -10.95
CA ILE A 214 19.90 -0.85 -10.82
C ILE A 214 20.48 0.19 -9.87
N ILE A 215 21.14 -0.27 -8.81
CA ILE A 215 21.86 0.61 -7.87
C ILE A 215 23.35 0.40 -8.05
N HIS A 216 24.06 1.47 -8.40
CA HIS A 216 25.52 1.45 -8.53
C HIS A 216 26.17 1.90 -7.23
N HIS A 217 27.23 1.18 -6.84
CA HIS A 217 28.18 1.52 -5.78
C HIS A 217 29.58 1.49 -6.36
N ARG A 218 30.41 2.48 -6.05
CA ARG A 218 31.78 2.56 -6.57
C ARG A 218 32.68 1.48 -5.97
N ASN A 219 32.50 1.20 -4.68
CA ASN A 219 33.34 0.27 -3.94
C ASN A 219 32.64 -0.24 -2.67
N TRP A 220 33.36 -1.05 -1.88
CA TRP A 220 32.86 -1.57 -0.61
C TRP A 220 32.66 -0.51 0.48
N GLU A 221 33.40 0.60 0.46
CA GLU A 221 33.25 1.68 1.43
C GLU A 221 31.88 2.37 1.27
N GLU A 222 31.46 2.61 0.03
CA GLU A 222 30.15 3.16 -0.26
C GLU A 222 29.03 2.19 0.14
N VAL A 223 29.22 0.89 -0.09
CA VAL A 223 28.29 -0.15 0.40
C VAL A 223 28.24 -0.17 1.93
N ALA A 224 29.36 0.03 2.62
CA ALA A 224 29.38 0.08 4.08
C ALA A 224 28.61 1.30 4.62
N LYS A 225 28.70 2.43 3.92
CA LYS A 225 27.99 3.68 4.26
C LYS A 225 26.48 3.59 4.00
N ASP A 226 26.08 3.18 2.80
CA ASP A 226 24.70 3.29 2.31
C ASP A 226 23.92 1.96 2.35
N GLY A 227 24.62 0.85 2.62
CA GLY A 227 24.11 -0.50 2.41
C GLY A 227 23.95 -0.83 0.92
N LEU A 228 23.44 -2.03 0.62
CA LEU A 228 23.15 -2.43 -0.77
C LEU A 228 21.92 -1.73 -1.38
N GLY A 229 21.13 -1.01 -0.56
CA GLY A 229 19.94 -0.26 -0.98
C GLY A 229 18.65 -1.07 -1.17
N LEU A 230 18.72 -2.41 -1.23
CA LEU A 230 17.56 -3.29 -1.49
C LEU A 230 17.52 -4.48 -0.53
N ASN A 231 16.32 -4.83 -0.03
CA ASN A 231 16.11 -5.95 0.90
C ASN A 231 16.27 -7.33 0.24
N LYS A 232 15.94 -7.43 -1.05
CA LYS A 232 16.16 -8.62 -1.88
C LYS A 232 16.76 -8.19 -3.20
N ILE A 233 17.78 -8.90 -3.67
CA ILE A 233 18.55 -8.60 -4.87
C ILE A 233 18.51 -9.82 -5.79
N ASN A 234 17.98 -9.64 -6.99
CA ASN A 234 17.93 -10.71 -7.99
C ASN A 234 19.32 -10.96 -8.60
N LEU A 235 20.11 -9.91 -8.79
CA LEU A 235 21.48 -9.99 -9.33
C LEU A 235 22.40 -8.98 -8.65
N LEU A 236 23.47 -9.48 -8.05
CA LEU A 236 24.59 -8.69 -7.58
C LEU A 236 25.76 -8.85 -8.57
N MET A 237 26.23 -7.75 -9.13
CA MET A 237 27.40 -7.68 -10.01
C MET A 237 28.55 -7.03 -9.27
N ILE A 238 29.72 -7.67 -9.27
CA ILE A 238 30.91 -7.20 -8.54
C ILE A 238 32.10 -7.20 -9.48
N GLU A 239 32.81 -6.07 -9.56
CA GLU A 239 34.07 -5.99 -10.28
C GLU A 239 35.07 -7.03 -9.74
N THR A 240 35.77 -7.71 -10.64
CA THR A 240 36.65 -8.84 -10.29
C THR A 240 37.73 -8.47 -9.26
N SER A 241 38.29 -7.26 -9.35
CA SER A 241 39.27 -6.71 -8.40
C SER A 241 38.73 -6.61 -6.97
N LEU A 242 37.45 -6.23 -6.82
CA LEU A 242 36.81 -6.04 -5.52
C LEU A 242 36.48 -7.34 -4.80
N LYS A 243 36.55 -8.48 -5.48
CA LYS A 243 36.30 -9.81 -4.88
C LYS A 243 37.38 -10.26 -3.92
N GLU A 244 38.57 -9.67 -3.99
CA GLU A 244 39.70 -9.99 -3.12
C GLU A 244 39.44 -9.66 -1.64
N ASN A 245 38.49 -8.74 -1.37
CA ASN A 245 38.03 -8.45 -0.02
C ASN A 245 37.20 -9.62 0.56
N LYS A 246 37.88 -10.53 1.24
CA LYS A 246 37.29 -11.75 1.82
C LYS A 246 36.20 -11.46 2.86
N ASP A 247 36.32 -10.38 3.62
CA ASP A 247 35.36 -10.04 4.68
C ASP A 247 34.02 -9.57 4.10
N CYS A 248 34.05 -8.66 3.12
CA CYS A 248 32.84 -8.25 2.39
C CYS A 248 32.20 -9.45 1.69
N MET A 249 33.00 -10.29 1.02
CA MET A 249 32.49 -11.49 0.35
C MET A 249 31.89 -12.51 1.30
N LYS A 250 32.40 -12.65 2.54
CA LYS A 250 31.81 -13.51 3.57
C LYS A 250 30.39 -13.05 3.94
N VAL A 251 30.17 -11.74 4.05
CA VAL A 251 28.84 -11.15 4.30
C VAL A 251 27.91 -11.38 3.11
N ILE A 252 28.36 -11.10 1.89
CA ILE A 252 27.57 -11.34 0.68
C ILE A 252 27.16 -12.81 0.53
N ASN A 253 28.08 -13.74 0.79
CA ASN A 253 27.78 -15.17 0.76
C ASN A 253 26.80 -15.59 1.86
N LYS A 254 26.82 -14.94 3.03
CA LYS A 254 25.80 -15.11 4.06
C LYS A 254 24.42 -14.64 3.57
N TYR A 255 24.34 -13.48 2.91
CA TYR A 255 23.08 -12.98 2.34
C TYR A 255 22.55 -13.86 1.22
N LYS A 256 23.43 -14.41 0.37
CA LYS A 256 23.05 -15.40 -0.64
C LYS A 256 22.46 -16.66 0.00
N ARG A 257 23.12 -17.22 1.03
CA ARG A 257 22.59 -18.40 1.77
C ARG A 257 21.24 -18.15 2.43
N LYS A 258 20.98 -16.91 2.87
CA LYS A 258 19.67 -16.48 3.41
C LYS A 258 18.60 -16.22 2.34
N GLY A 259 18.92 -16.39 1.05
CA GLY A 259 18.00 -16.10 -0.06
C GLY A 259 17.74 -14.61 -0.28
N LEU A 260 18.54 -13.72 0.31
CA LEU A 260 18.43 -12.27 0.09
C LEU A 260 19.09 -11.82 -1.21
N ILE A 261 20.05 -12.61 -1.72
CA ILE A 261 20.68 -12.42 -3.02
C ILE A 261 20.49 -13.69 -3.83
N SER A 262 19.84 -13.62 -5.00
CA SER A 262 19.59 -14.79 -5.84
C SER A 262 20.82 -15.19 -6.65
N LYS A 263 21.45 -14.24 -7.35
CA LYS A 263 22.61 -14.48 -8.22
C LYS A 263 23.72 -13.49 -7.95
N ILE A 264 24.97 -13.97 -8.05
CA ILE A 264 26.17 -13.13 -8.02
C ILE A 264 26.92 -13.39 -9.33
N LYS A 265 27.31 -12.32 -10.02
CA LYS A 265 28.20 -12.35 -11.18
C LYS A 265 29.38 -11.41 -10.96
N THR A 266 30.48 -11.72 -11.62
CA THR A 266 31.58 -10.78 -11.76
C THR A 266 31.60 -10.17 -13.14
N PHE A 267 32.25 -9.00 -13.22
CA PHE A 267 32.61 -8.35 -14.46
C PHE A 267 34.05 -7.86 -14.41
#